data_AF-A0A9D5H3C5-F1
#
_entry.id   AF-A0A9D5H3C5-F1
#
_cell.length_a   1.000
_cell.length_b   1.000
_cell.length_c   1.000
_cell.angle_alpha   90.00
_cell.angle_beta   90.00
_cell.angle_gamma   90.00
#
_symmetry.space_group_name_H-M   'P 1'
#
loop_
_entity.id
_entity.type
_entity.pdbx_description
1 polymer ?
#
loop_
_entity_poly.entity_id
_entity_poly.type
_entity_poly.pdbx_seq_one_letter_code
_entity_poly.pdbx_strand_id
1 'polypeptide(L)'
;MGSPPPSPSSQFVNSPRRTLSLVNKRRAKVSLSDPEEEKKTSLSGSSERGANPSEVYGFVGAITTVIATVIYLVWAYVPESWLHSVGITYYPNKYWVLAFPVFLTVTVVLMLVFYLGLNFMATPPPTSFNTMFDEHSREPSSSIVSRRLDQPIEPISDIGIDNTNKLMFHQI
;
A
#
# COMPACT_ATOMS: atom_id res chain seq x y z
N MET A 1 17.37 66.54 -10.15
CA MET A 1 16.58 65.56 -10.93
C MET A 1 17.44 64.34 -11.19
N GLY A 2 17.23 63.25 -10.45
CA GLY A 2 17.89 61.96 -10.65
C GLY A 2 16.85 60.86 -10.45
N SER A 3 16.73 59.96 -11.42
CA SER A 3 15.70 58.92 -11.50
C SER A 3 15.85 57.83 -10.42
N PRO A 4 14.74 57.20 -9.97
CA PRO A 4 14.76 56.19 -8.91
C PRO A 4 15.18 54.79 -9.44
N PRO A 5 15.66 53.88 -8.55
CA PRO A 5 16.16 52.56 -8.93
C PRO A 5 15.02 51.56 -9.26
N PRO A 6 15.29 50.52 -10.08
CA PRO A 6 14.28 49.54 -10.44
C PRO A 6 13.95 48.58 -9.29
N SER A 7 12.65 48.40 -9.04
CA SER A 7 12.07 47.48 -8.07
C SER A 7 12.25 46.00 -8.46
N PRO A 8 12.39 45.09 -7.47
CA PRO A 8 12.63 43.67 -7.72
C PRO A 8 11.38 42.95 -8.23
N SER A 9 11.59 42.09 -9.22
CA SER A 9 10.63 41.18 -9.81
C SER A 9 10.03 40.23 -8.76
N SER A 10 8.71 40.17 -8.74
CA SER A 10 7.93 39.27 -7.89
C SER A 10 8.19 37.80 -8.27
N GLN A 11 8.84 37.06 -7.38
CA GLN A 11 8.92 35.61 -7.45
C GLN A 11 7.51 35.03 -7.27
N PHE A 12 6.98 34.45 -8.33
CA PHE A 12 5.76 33.64 -8.30
C PHE A 12 6.06 32.33 -7.56
N VAL A 13 5.77 32.29 -6.26
CA VAL A 13 5.73 31.05 -5.49
C VAL A 13 4.54 30.21 -5.96
N ASN A 14 4.82 29.20 -6.78
CA ASN A 14 3.83 28.18 -7.13
C ASN A 14 3.53 27.32 -5.90
N SER A 15 2.38 27.57 -5.27
CA SER A 15 1.89 26.79 -4.13
C SER A 15 1.26 25.46 -4.59
N PRO A 16 1.72 24.29 -4.09
CA PRO A 16 1.16 22.97 -4.40
C PRO A 16 -0.31 22.78 -3.99
N ARG A 17 -0.89 23.67 -3.18
CA ARG A 17 -2.26 23.54 -2.67
C ARG A 17 -3.36 23.80 -3.69
N ARG A 18 -3.04 24.44 -4.83
CA ARG A 18 -4.04 24.89 -5.81
C ARG A 18 -4.51 23.79 -6.77
N THR A 19 -3.77 22.69 -6.88
CA THR A 19 -4.06 21.59 -7.81
C THR A 19 -5.16 20.66 -7.28
N LEU A 20 -5.24 20.48 -5.95
CA LEU A 20 -6.21 19.56 -5.33
C LEU A 20 -7.66 20.07 -5.42
N SER A 21 -7.88 21.40 -5.37
CA SER A 21 -9.24 21.94 -5.43
C SER A 21 -9.90 21.77 -6.81
N LEU A 22 -9.11 21.74 -7.89
CA LEU A 22 -9.64 21.56 -9.26
C LEU A 22 -9.99 20.10 -9.58
N VAL A 23 -9.28 19.14 -8.99
CA VAL A 23 -9.60 17.71 -9.13
C VAL A 23 -10.88 17.37 -8.37
N ASN A 24 -11.03 17.89 -7.14
CA ASN A 24 -12.22 17.60 -6.34
C ASN A 24 -13.49 18.23 -6.95
N LYS A 25 -13.38 19.44 -7.53
CA LYS A 25 -14.48 20.08 -8.27
C LYS A 25 -14.89 19.32 -9.54
N ARG A 26 -13.93 18.71 -10.25
CA ARG A 26 -14.24 17.87 -11.43
C ARG A 26 -14.91 16.56 -11.05
N ARG A 27 -14.49 15.92 -9.95
CA ARG A 27 -15.12 14.69 -9.45
C ARG A 27 -16.57 14.92 -9.00
N ALA A 28 -16.83 16.07 -8.37
CA ALA A 28 -18.18 16.45 -7.97
C ALA A 28 -19.10 16.74 -9.18
N LYS A 29 -18.57 17.33 -10.26
CA LYS A 29 -19.37 17.65 -11.46
C LYS A 29 -19.67 16.44 -12.35
N VAL A 30 -18.86 15.39 -12.30
CA VAL A 30 -19.09 14.13 -13.05
C VAL A 30 -20.11 13.23 -12.36
N SER A 31 -20.40 13.45 -11.08
CA SER A 31 -21.31 12.59 -10.31
C SER A 31 -22.77 13.03 -10.29
N LEU A 32 -23.14 14.11 -10.99
CA LEU A 32 -24.49 14.68 -10.98
C LEU A 32 -24.98 14.90 -12.41
N SER A 33 -25.33 13.80 -13.09
CA SER A 33 -26.09 13.76 -14.35
C SER A 33 -26.70 12.35 -14.53
N ASP A 34 -27.69 12.05 -13.67
CA ASP A 34 -29.04 11.52 -13.95
C ASP A 34 -29.33 10.24 -14.81
N PRO A 35 -30.53 9.61 -14.63
CA PRO A 35 -30.72 8.16 -14.45
C PRO A 35 -31.78 7.50 -15.39
N GLU A 36 -32.09 6.20 -15.16
CA GLU A 36 -33.38 5.44 -15.32
C GLU A 36 -33.16 3.97 -15.77
N GLU A 37 -33.36 2.97 -14.88
CA GLU A 37 -34.51 2.01 -14.73
C GLU A 37 -34.18 0.63 -15.36
N GLU A 38 -34.41 -0.58 -14.82
CA GLU A 38 -35.37 -1.19 -13.86
C GLU A 38 -34.68 -2.36 -13.05
N LYS A 39 -34.86 -2.51 -11.72
CA LYS A 39 -35.88 -3.28 -10.94
C LYS A 39 -35.65 -4.83 -10.93
N LYS A 40 -35.47 -5.58 -9.84
CA LYS A 40 -36.20 -5.81 -8.55
C LYS A 40 -35.20 -6.59 -7.63
N THR A 41 -35.12 -6.51 -6.31
CA THR A 41 -36.13 -6.44 -5.24
C THR A 41 -35.50 -5.77 -4.00
N SER A 42 -36.08 -4.65 -3.61
CA SER A 42 -35.99 -4.10 -2.26
C SER A 42 -36.90 -4.90 -1.33
N LEU A 43 -36.32 -5.68 -0.42
CA LEU A 43 -36.95 -5.95 0.86
C LEU A 43 -35.89 -6.31 1.90
N SER A 44 -35.39 -5.30 2.61
CA SER A 44 -35.06 -5.44 4.02
C SER A 44 -35.02 -4.06 4.64
N GLY A 45 -36.18 -3.63 5.14
CA GLY A 45 -36.27 -2.50 6.04
C GLY A 45 -35.75 -2.88 7.42
N SER A 46 -35.10 -1.93 8.06
CA SER A 46 -34.94 -1.80 9.51
C SER A 46 -34.43 -3.04 10.26
N SER A 47 -33.11 -3.12 10.41
CA SER A 47 -32.53 -3.70 11.62
C SER A 47 -31.48 -2.74 12.18
N GLU A 48 -31.83 -2.09 13.29
CA GLU A 48 -30.98 -1.22 14.09
C GLU A 48 -29.71 -1.95 14.54
N ARG A 49 -28.56 -1.26 14.49
CA ARG A 49 -27.22 -1.79 14.84
C ARG A 49 -26.85 -3.08 14.10
N GLY A 50 -27.17 -3.15 12.80
CA GLY A 50 -26.82 -4.28 11.96
C GLY A 50 -25.32 -4.39 11.73
N ALA A 51 -24.77 -5.59 11.92
CA ALA A 51 -23.43 -5.97 11.49
C ALA A 51 -23.14 -5.36 10.11
N ASN A 52 -21.95 -4.77 9.95
CA ASN A 52 -21.57 -4.16 8.69
C ASN A 52 -21.82 -5.18 7.57
N PRO A 53 -22.45 -4.82 6.45
CA PRO A 53 -22.78 -5.80 5.40
C PRO A 53 -21.55 -6.62 4.97
N SER A 54 -20.34 -6.06 5.09
CA SER A 54 -19.05 -6.72 4.90
C SER A 54 -18.81 -7.95 5.80
N GLU A 55 -19.26 -7.96 7.05
CA GLU A 55 -19.09 -9.08 7.98
C GLU A 55 -19.97 -10.26 7.57
N VAL A 56 -21.19 -9.98 7.12
CA VAL A 56 -22.13 -11.00 6.63
C VAL A 56 -21.60 -11.66 5.36
N TYR A 57 -21.11 -10.87 4.39
CA TYR A 57 -20.49 -11.44 3.18
C TYR A 57 -19.23 -12.25 3.49
N GLY A 58 -18.41 -11.80 4.46
CA GLY A 58 -17.25 -12.55 4.92
C GLY A 58 -17.62 -13.90 5.54
N PHE A 59 -18.65 -13.93 6.38
CA PHE A 59 -19.14 -15.16 7.01
C PHE A 59 -19.72 -16.16 6.00
N VAL A 60 -20.59 -15.69 5.11
CA VAL A 60 -21.17 -16.53 4.04
C VAL A 60 -20.08 -17.02 3.09
N GLY A 61 -19.14 -16.14 2.74
CA GLY A 61 -17.96 -16.49 1.95
C GLY A 61 -17.12 -17.57 2.62
N ALA A 62 -16.80 -17.44 3.90
CA ALA A 62 -16.02 -18.42 4.65
C ALA A 62 -16.69 -19.79 4.68
N ILE A 63 -17.99 -19.88 4.97
CA ILE A 63 -18.72 -21.16 4.95
C ILE A 63 -18.72 -21.76 3.54
N THR A 64 -19.00 -20.93 2.52
CA THR A 64 -19.01 -21.37 1.12
C THR A 64 -17.65 -21.90 0.70
N THR A 65 -16.56 -21.22 1.08
CA THR A 65 -15.19 -21.65 0.81
C THR A 65 -14.90 -22.99 1.50
N VAL A 66 -15.24 -23.15 2.78
CA VAL A 66 -15.02 -24.42 3.50
C VAL A 66 -15.76 -25.58 2.82
N ILE A 67 -17.05 -25.40 2.49
CA ILE A 67 -17.85 -26.42 1.82
C ILE A 67 -17.26 -26.75 0.43
N ALA A 68 -16.93 -25.73 -0.36
CA ALA A 68 -16.34 -25.91 -1.67
C ALA A 68 -14.98 -26.62 -1.59
N THR A 69 -14.15 -26.30 -0.59
CA THR A 69 -12.87 -26.97 -0.35
C THR A 69 -13.07 -28.44 0.00
N VAL A 70 -14.04 -28.79 0.85
CA VAL A 70 -14.34 -30.19 1.17
C VAL A 70 -14.78 -30.96 -0.08
N ILE A 71 -15.69 -30.40 -0.87
CA ILE A 71 -16.15 -31.01 -2.13
C ILE A 71 -14.97 -31.19 -3.10
N TYR A 72 -14.11 -30.17 -3.22
CA TYR A 72 -12.92 -30.21 -4.05
C TYR A 72 -11.94 -31.31 -3.61
N LEU A 73 -11.70 -31.46 -2.31
CA LEU A 73 -10.82 -32.51 -1.79
C LEU A 73 -11.41 -33.90 -2.05
N VAL A 74 -12.70 -34.10 -1.80
CA VAL A 74 -13.38 -35.36 -2.10
C VAL A 74 -13.23 -35.70 -3.59
N TRP A 75 -13.52 -34.73 -4.48
CA TRP A 75 -13.35 -34.92 -5.92
C TRP A 75 -11.89 -35.20 -6.32
N ALA A 76 -10.92 -34.53 -5.68
CA ALA A 76 -9.49 -34.69 -5.94
C ALA A 76 -8.96 -36.09 -5.57
N TYR A 77 -9.40 -36.64 -4.44
CA TYR A 77 -8.90 -37.91 -3.91
C TYR A 77 -9.69 -39.14 -4.38
N VAL A 78 -10.97 -39.01 -4.74
CA VAL A 78 -11.79 -40.15 -5.16
C VAL A 78 -11.32 -40.67 -6.53
N PRO A 79 -11.02 -41.97 -6.68
CA PRO A 79 -10.60 -42.55 -7.96
C PRO A 79 -11.70 -42.49 -9.02
N GLU A 80 -11.31 -42.45 -10.30
CA GLU A 80 -12.21 -42.23 -11.44
C GLU A 80 -13.25 -43.35 -11.60
N SER A 81 -12.87 -44.57 -11.24
CA SER A 81 -13.75 -45.74 -11.25
C SER A 81 -14.96 -45.58 -10.31
N TRP A 82 -14.77 -44.94 -9.16
CA TRP A 82 -15.86 -44.68 -8.21
C TRP A 82 -16.77 -43.56 -8.72
N LEU A 83 -16.21 -42.50 -9.30
CA LEU A 83 -16.99 -41.42 -9.90
C LEU A 83 -17.87 -41.92 -11.07
N HIS A 84 -17.30 -42.83 -11.88
CA HIS A 84 -18.03 -43.47 -12.97
C HIS A 84 -19.16 -44.37 -12.46
N SER A 85 -18.96 -45.07 -11.34
CA SER A 85 -20.00 -45.88 -10.69
C SER A 85 -21.14 -45.05 -10.09
N VAL A 86 -20.88 -43.79 -9.73
CA VAL A 86 -21.90 -42.83 -9.25
C VAL A 86 -22.66 -42.18 -10.42
N GLY A 87 -22.24 -42.43 -11.67
CA GLY A 87 -22.86 -41.88 -12.88
C GLY A 87 -22.34 -40.48 -13.26
N ILE A 88 -21.26 -40.01 -12.64
CA ILE A 88 -20.63 -38.73 -12.97
C ILE A 88 -19.57 -38.96 -14.05
N THR A 89 -20.00 -38.91 -15.31
CA THR A 89 -19.14 -39.12 -16.49
C THR A 89 -18.48 -37.84 -17.01
N TYR A 90 -18.98 -36.66 -16.63
CA TYR A 90 -18.47 -35.38 -17.13
C TYR A 90 -17.88 -34.54 -15.99
N TYR A 91 -16.55 -34.59 -15.85
CA TYR A 91 -15.79 -33.76 -14.92
C TYR A 91 -14.50 -33.28 -15.60
N PRO A 92 -13.96 -32.10 -15.22
CA PRO A 92 -12.71 -31.61 -15.79
C PRO A 92 -11.55 -32.57 -15.45
N ASN A 93 -10.49 -32.57 -16.27
CA ASN A 93 -9.34 -33.45 -16.03
C ASN A 93 -8.77 -33.23 -14.60
N LYS A 94 -8.48 -34.31 -13.86
CA LYS A 94 -7.89 -34.25 -12.51
C LYS A 94 -6.57 -33.49 -12.41
N TYR A 95 -5.88 -33.25 -13.53
CA TYR A 95 -4.72 -32.35 -13.58
C TYR A 95 -4.98 -30.99 -12.89
N TRP A 96 -6.21 -30.49 -12.97
CA TRP A 96 -6.60 -29.24 -12.30
C TRP A 96 -6.36 -29.26 -10.79
N VAL A 97 -6.43 -30.43 -10.15
CA VAL A 97 -6.14 -30.61 -8.72
C VAL A 97 -4.74 -30.10 -8.36
N LEU A 98 -3.77 -30.40 -9.22
CA LEU A 98 -2.38 -30.00 -9.05
C LEU A 98 -2.11 -28.60 -9.61
N ALA A 99 -2.81 -28.24 -10.70
CA ALA A 99 -2.64 -26.94 -11.32
C ALA A 99 -2.94 -25.81 -10.33
N PHE A 100 -4.08 -25.84 -9.62
CA PHE A 100 -4.45 -24.77 -8.69
C PHE A 100 -3.41 -24.44 -7.61
N PRO A 101 -2.91 -25.40 -6.80
CA PRO A 101 -1.89 -25.10 -5.78
C PRO A 101 -0.56 -24.66 -6.40
N VAL A 102 -0.19 -25.20 -7.57
CA VAL A 102 1.05 -24.78 -8.27
C VAL A 102 0.91 -23.35 -8.79
N PHE A 103 -0.21 -23.01 -9.43
CA PHE A 103 -0.46 -21.64 -9.87
C PHE A 103 -0.48 -20.66 -8.69
N LEU A 104 -1.14 -21.01 -7.58
CA LEU A 104 -1.19 -20.17 -6.39
C LEU A 104 0.21 -19.87 -5.84
N THR A 105 1.05 -20.90 -5.70
CA THR A 105 2.44 -20.72 -5.20
C THR A 105 3.29 -19.88 -6.15
N VAL A 106 3.24 -20.17 -7.46
CA VAL A 106 3.96 -19.39 -8.48
C VAL A 106 3.48 -17.94 -8.51
N THR A 107 2.17 -17.69 -8.42
CA THR A 107 1.62 -16.33 -8.38
C THR A 107 2.08 -15.56 -7.15
N VAL A 108 2.11 -16.18 -5.97
CA VAL A 108 2.61 -15.52 -4.74
C VAL A 108 4.08 -15.16 -4.86
N VAL A 109 4.92 -16.09 -5.34
CA VAL A 109 6.35 -15.83 -5.56
C VAL A 109 6.54 -14.72 -6.60
N LEU A 110 5.81 -14.78 -7.71
CA LEU A 110 5.87 -13.77 -8.76
C LEU A 110 5.44 -12.38 -8.24
N MET A 111 4.37 -12.31 -7.44
CA MET A 111 3.92 -11.07 -6.82
C MET A 111 4.99 -10.47 -5.90
N LEU A 112 5.71 -11.31 -5.14
CA LEU A 112 6.75 -10.84 -4.23
C LEU A 112 7.99 -10.33 -4.99
N VAL A 113 8.39 -11.03 -6.07
CA VAL A 113 9.46 -10.58 -6.96
C VAL A 113 9.08 -9.28 -7.66
N PHE A 114 7.85 -9.18 -8.16
CA PHE A 114 7.35 -7.98 -8.83
C PHE A 114 7.27 -6.80 -7.86
N TYR A 115 6.76 -7.03 -6.65
CA TYR A 115 6.75 -6.04 -5.58
C TYR A 115 8.17 -5.55 -5.28
N LEU A 116 9.14 -6.45 -5.12
CA LEU A 116 10.53 -6.08 -4.88
C LEU A 116 11.10 -5.26 -6.04
N GLY A 117 10.86 -5.67 -7.28
CA GLY A 117 11.27 -4.94 -8.49
C GLY A 117 10.68 -3.54 -8.57
N LEU A 118 9.39 -3.40 -8.27
CA LEU A 118 8.73 -2.09 -8.19
C LEU A 118 9.31 -1.21 -7.08
N ASN A 119 9.60 -1.78 -5.91
CA ASN A 119 10.24 -1.05 -4.82
C ASN A 119 11.64 -0.58 -5.20
N PHE A 120 12.43 -1.41 -5.88
CA PHE A 120 13.74 -1.00 -6.41
C PHE A 120 13.66 0.07 -7.49
N MET A 121 12.58 0.09 -8.29
CA MET A 121 12.36 1.13 -9.29
C MET A 121 11.89 2.45 -8.65
N ALA A 122 11.13 2.38 -7.56
CA ALA A 122 10.57 3.55 -6.86
C ALA A 122 11.55 4.16 -5.84
N THR A 123 12.52 3.39 -5.35
CA THR A 123 13.47 3.82 -4.31
C THR A 123 14.83 4.17 -4.93
N PRO A 124 15.59 5.16 -4.41
CA PRO A 124 16.97 5.37 -4.78
C PRO A 124 17.81 4.09 -4.65
N PRO A 125 18.91 3.95 -5.43
CA PRO A 125 19.75 2.77 -5.35
C PRO A 125 20.24 2.56 -3.91
N PRO A 126 20.36 1.30 -3.45
CA PRO A 126 20.69 0.97 -2.06
C PRO A 126 22.08 1.47 -1.62
N THR A 127 22.91 1.90 -2.59
CA THR A 127 24.23 2.49 -2.37
C THR A 127 24.21 4.02 -2.25
N SER A 128 23.05 4.67 -2.40
CA SER A 128 22.96 6.14 -2.31
C SER A 128 22.78 6.60 -0.86
N PHE A 129 23.54 7.64 -0.48
CA PHE A 129 23.43 8.28 0.83
C PHE A 129 22.07 8.95 1.07
N ASN A 130 21.30 9.25 0.01
CA ASN A 130 19.94 9.76 0.12
C ASN A 130 18.95 8.76 0.74
N THR A 131 19.31 7.48 0.82
CA THR A 131 18.55 6.48 1.58
C THR A 131 18.83 6.58 3.09
N MET A 132 20.00 7.10 3.48
CA MET A 132 20.40 7.26 4.88
C MET A 132 20.06 8.65 5.43
N PHE A 133 20.10 9.68 4.59
CA PHE A 133 19.84 11.07 4.96
C PHE A 133 18.74 11.65 4.07
N ASP A 134 17.72 12.24 4.69
CA ASP A 134 16.68 12.97 4.00
C ASP A 134 16.88 14.49 4.13
N GLU A 135 16.03 15.28 3.47
CA GLU A 135 16.09 16.76 3.53
C GLU A 135 15.91 17.32 4.95
N HIS A 136 15.37 16.53 5.87
CA HIS A 136 15.06 16.96 7.24
C HIS A 136 16.16 16.55 8.22
N SER A 137 17.19 15.82 7.77
CA SER A 137 18.28 15.39 8.63
C SER A 137 19.12 16.57 9.09
N ARG A 138 19.34 16.67 10.40
CA ARG A 138 20.02 17.81 11.03
C ARG A 138 21.42 17.40 11.47
N GLU A 139 22.45 18.09 10.97
CA GLU A 139 23.82 17.87 11.43
C GLU A 139 24.16 18.67 12.68
N PRO A 140 25.01 18.14 13.58
CA PRO A 140 25.33 18.83 14.82
C PRO A 140 26.13 20.08 14.48
N SER A 141 25.73 21.21 15.05
CA SER A 141 26.41 22.49 14.81
C SER A 141 27.87 22.39 15.26
N SER A 142 28.80 22.46 14.31
CA SER A 142 30.26 22.41 14.53
C SER A 142 30.83 23.66 15.23
N SER A 143 30.00 24.42 15.96
CA SER A 143 30.34 25.66 16.68
C SER A 143 31.18 25.44 17.95
N ILE A 144 31.90 24.32 18.06
CA ILE A 144 32.78 24.01 19.21
C ILE A 144 34.02 24.93 19.25
N VAL A 145 34.34 25.68 18.19
CA VAL A 145 35.50 26.59 18.19
C VAL A 145 35.20 27.95 18.86
N SER A 146 33.95 28.25 19.21
CA SER A 146 33.65 29.51 19.91
C SER A 146 32.71 29.32 21.09
N ARG A 147 33.36 29.23 22.26
CA ARG A 147 33.06 30.01 23.47
C ARG A 147 32.60 29.17 24.66
N ARG A 148 33.60 28.89 25.49
CA ARG A 148 33.57 28.34 26.85
C ARG A 148 32.77 29.15 27.89
N LEU A 149 31.91 30.09 27.52
CA LEU A 149 31.18 30.95 28.47
C LEU A 149 29.80 31.26 27.89
N ASP A 150 28.75 30.82 28.62
CA ASP A 150 27.31 31.07 28.38
C ASP A 150 26.73 30.56 27.05
N GLN A 151 26.83 29.26 26.78
CA GLN A 151 26.23 28.66 25.57
C GLN A 151 24.78 28.23 25.84
N PRO A 152 23.80 28.73 25.05
CA PRO A 152 22.44 28.18 25.05
C PRO A 152 22.45 26.68 24.74
N ILE A 153 21.44 25.94 25.22
CA ILE A 153 21.25 24.52 24.87
C ILE A 153 21.24 24.40 23.34
N GLU A 154 22.11 23.54 22.80
CA GLU A 154 22.20 23.33 21.36
C GLU A 154 20.88 22.77 20.80
N PRO A 155 20.47 23.18 19.59
CA PRO A 155 19.31 22.60 18.92
C PRO A 155 19.48 21.08 18.75
N ILE A 156 18.37 20.34 18.81
CA ILE A 156 18.39 18.90 18.55
C ILE A 156 18.93 18.62 17.13
N SER A 157 19.81 17.63 17.05
CA SER A 157 20.51 17.19 15.86
C SER A 157 20.49 15.68 15.78
N ASP A 158 20.53 15.14 14.56
CA ASP A 158 20.61 13.71 14.34
C ASP A 158 22.06 13.22 14.53
N ILE A 159 22.18 12.01 15.07
CA ILE A 159 23.46 11.30 15.20
C ILE A 159 23.51 10.23 14.10
N GLY A 160 24.56 10.25 13.29
CA GLY A 160 24.77 9.24 12.25
C GLY A 160 24.87 7.83 12.84
N ILE A 161 24.38 6.84 12.10
CA ILE A 161 24.47 5.42 12.48
C ILE A 161 25.92 4.94 12.57
N ASP A 162 26.82 5.55 11.81
CA ASP A 162 28.26 5.33 11.86
C ASP A 162 28.86 5.76 13.21
N ASN A 163 28.47 6.94 13.70
CA ASN A 163 28.89 7.43 15.01
C ASN A 163 28.28 6.60 16.14
N THR A 164 27.01 6.23 16.03
CA THR A 164 26.35 5.37 17.02
C THR A 164 27.02 3.99 17.09
N ASN A 165 27.30 3.38 15.94
CA ASN A 165 27.97 2.09 15.84
C ASN A 165 29.39 2.14 16.44
N LYS A 166 30.15 3.22 16.16
CA LYS A 166 31.47 3.43 16.76
C LYS A 166 31.39 3.60 18.28
N LEU A 167 30.42 4.38 18.78
CA LEU A 167 30.24 4.56 20.22
C LEU A 167 29.85 3.26 20.93
N MET A 168 28.95 2.47 20.33
CA MET A 168 28.48 1.24 20.95
C MET A 168 29.51 0.10 20.91
N PHE A 169 30.29 -0.03 19.83
CA PHE A 169 31.15 -1.21 19.61
C PHE A 169 32.65 -0.94 19.72
N HIS A 170 33.11 0.32 19.77
CA HIS A 170 34.52 0.66 19.94
C HIS A 170 34.85 1.36 21.27
N GLN A 171 33.88 1.59 22.16
CA GLN A 171 34.12 2.12 23.53
C GLN A 171 34.03 1.05 24.64
N ILE A 172 34.09 -0.23 24.28
CA ILE A 172 34.33 -1.35 25.21
C ILE A 172 35.69 -1.95 24.91
#